data_AF-L9MDV7-F1
#
_entry.id   AF-L9MDV7-F1
#
_cell.length_a   1.000
_cell.length_b   1.000
_cell.length_c   1.000
_cell.angle_alpha   90.00
_cell.angle_beta   90.00
_cell.angle_gamma   90.00
#
_symmetry.space_group_name_H-M   'P 1'
#
loop_
_entity.id
_entity.type
_entity.pdbx_description
1 polymer ?
#
loop_
_entity_poly.entity_id
_entity_poly.type
_entity_poly.pdbx_seq_one_letter_code
_entity_poly.pdbx_strand_id
1 'polypeptide(L)'
;MALLMLVFVLRAVTLFVGTQDQQPSSKGRVALVALQHLSLTVIMLTGITLLIINDFKVQPWFYAKVMLFIVFLSSQIKAYKKDDSVLLVQRRAGMVIGAVALIATLSLVMIKPVFS
;
A
#
# COMPACT_ATOMS: atom_id res chain seq x y z
N MET A 1 -1.78 6.86 -7.98
CA MET A 1 -1.96 5.39 -7.95
C MET A 1 -0.93 4.64 -8.79
N ALA A 2 -0.68 5.02 -10.05
CA ALA A 2 0.32 4.35 -10.90
C ALA A 2 1.73 4.28 -10.26
N LEU A 3 2.18 5.37 -9.65
CA LEU A 3 3.49 5.45 -8.99
C LEU A 3 3.60 4.53 -7.75
N LEU A 4 2.54 4.46 -6.94
CA LEU A 4 2.44 3.54 -5.80
C LEU A 4 2.47 2.07 -6.25
N MET A 5 1.78 1.73 -7.35
CA MET A 5 1.79 0.38 -7.92
C MET A 5 3.17 -0.03 -8.40
N LEU A 6 3.84 0.85 -9.15
CA LEU A 6 5.19 0.59 -9.68
C LEU A 6 6.17 0.34 -8.54
N VAL A 7 6.15 1.18 -7.50
CA VAL A 7 7.02 1.01 -6.32
C VAL A 7 6.67 -0.26 -5.54
N PHE A 8 5.38 -0.60 -5.42
CA PHE A 8 4.93 -1.83 -4.77
C PHE A 8 5.45 -3.08 -5.48
N VAL A 9 5.38 -3.12 -6.81
CA VAL A 9 5.89 -4.24 -7.63
C VAL A 9 7.40 -4.36 -7.51
N LEU A 10 8.14 -3.24 -7.61
CA LEU A 10 9.59 -3.25 -7.44
C LEU A 10 10.00 -3.78 -6.06
N ARG A 11 9.29 -3.35 -5.00
CA ARG A 11 9.50 -3.82 -3.63
C ARG A 11 9.16 -5.30 -3.47
N ALA A 12 8.11 -5.81 -4.12
CA ALA A 12 7.82 -7.24 -4.22
C ALA A 12 8.96 -8.03 -4.86
N VAL A 13 9.48 -7.59 -6.00
CA VAL A 13 10.60 -8.27 -6.66
C VAL A 13 11.83 -8.35 -5.74
N THR A 14 12.16 -7.27 -5.01
CA THR A 14 13.28 -7.31 -4.04
C THR A 14 13.06 -8.30 -2.88
N LEU A 15 11.81 -8.59 -2.49
CA LEU A 15 11.50 -9.54 -1.43
C LEU A 15 11.38 -11.00 -1.92
N PHE A 16 11.13 -11.21 -3.21
CA PHE A 16 10.96 -12.56 -3.79
C PHE A 16 12.20 -13.07 -4.54
N VAL A 17 12.98 -12.18 -5.15
CA VAL A 17 14.14 -12.54 -6.01
C VAL A 17 15.47 -12.09 -5.42
N GLY A 18 15.49 -11.00 -4.64
CA GLY A 18 16.70 -10.36 -4.10
C GLY A 18 16.90 -10.53 -2.60
N THR A 19 16.60 -11.69 -2.01
CA THR A 19 16.77 -11.89 -0.56
C THR A 19 18.19 -12.33 -0.21
N GLN A 20 18.84 -11.59 0.69
CA GLN A 20 20.11 -11.97 1.32
C GLN A 20 19.81 -12.09 2.83
N ASP A 21 20.06 -13.24 3.44
CA ASP A 21 19.83 -13.51 4.87
C ASP A 21 18.43 -13.12 5.37
N GLN A 22 17.40 -13.59 4.67
CA GLN A 22 15.99 -13.35 4.98
C GLN A 22 15.53 -11.87 4.95
N GLN A 23 16.41 -10.95 4.56
CA GLN A 23 16.11 -9.53 4.41
C GLN A 23 16.12 -9.11 2.93
N PRO A 24 15.25 -8.15 2.53
CA PRO A 24 15.24 -7.63 1.16
C PRO A 24 16.55 -6.89 0.85
N SER A 25 17.10 -7.11 -0.35
CA SER A 25 18.39 -6.55 -0.79
C SER A 25 18.58 -5.07 -0.46
N SER A 26 19.76 -4.72 0.04
CA SER A 26 20.12 -3.36 0.48
C SER A 26 20.21 -2.34 -0.67
N LYS A 27 20.54 -2.78 -1.90
CA LYS A 27 20.76 -1.87 -3.04
C LYS A 27 19.47 -1.17 -3.45
N GLY A 28 19.43 0.17 -3.34
CA GLY A 28 18.28 1.00 -3.74
C GLY A 28 17.10 1.04 -2.76
N ARG A 29 17.18 0.35 -1.61
CA ARG A 29 16.10 0.27 -0.61
C ARG A 29 15.63 1.64 -0.14
N VAL A 30 16.56 2.58 0.12
CA VAL A 30 16.23 3.92 0.64
C VAL A 30 15.44 4.73 -0.38
N ALA A 31 15.86 4.75 -1.64
CA ALA A 31 15.17 5.48 -2.70
C ALA A 31 13.76 4.93 -2.96
N LEU A 32 13.61 3.60 -3.00
CA LEU A 32 12.29 2.95 -3.17
C LEU A 32 11.37 3.22 -1.97
N VAL A 33 11.90 3.19 -0.76
CA VAL A 33 11.13 3.52 0.46
C VAL A 33 10.71 4.98 0.45
N ALA A 34 11.63 5.90 0.14
CA ALA A 34 11.33 7.33 0.04
C ALA A 34 10.24 7.60 -1.01
N LEU A 35 10.34 6.99 -2.20
CA LEU A 35 9.34 7.15 -3.26
C LEU A 35 7.99 6.54 -2.88
N GLN A 36 7.99 5.42 -2.15
CA GLN A 36 6.77 4.83 -1.59
C GLN A 36 6.08 5.78 -0.61
N HIS A 37 6.84 6.33 0.35
CA HIS A 37 6.30 7.28 1.32
C HIS A 37 5.82 8.57 0.66
N LEU A 38 6.57 9.11 -0.30
CA LEU A 38 6.16 10.29 -1.05
C LEU A 38 4.85 10.05 -1.79
N SER A 39 4.74 8.93 -2.53
CA SER A 39 3.49 8.59 -3.21
C SER A 39 2.32 8.41 -2.25
N LEU A 40 2.57 7.86 -1.07
CA LEU A 40 1.55 7.68 -0.03
C LEU A 40 1.08 9.03 0.53
N THR A 41 2.01 9.94 0.82
CA THR A 41 1.71 11.28 1.31
C THR A 41 0.88 12.07 0.29
N VAL A 42 1.21 12.00 -1.00
CA VAL A 42 0.43 12.65 -2.06
C VAL A 42 -0.99 12.07 -2.13
N ILE A 43 -1.15 10.75 -2.03
CA ILE A 43 -2.47 10.11 -2.04
C ILE A 43 -3.29 10.53 -0.81
N MET A 44 -2.67 10.54 0.38
CA MET A 44 -3.33 10.94 1.62
C MET A 44 -3.76 12.41 1.58
N LEU A 45 -2.87 13.32 1.17
CA LEU A 45 -3.18 14.75 1.01
C LEU A 45 -4.34 14.94 0.03
N THR A 46 -4.27 14.30 -1.14
CA THR A 46 -5.34 14.38 -2.13
C THR A 46 -6.67 13.90 -1.57
N GLY A 47 -6.66 12.79 -0.81
CA GLY A 47 -7.84 12.29 -0.10
C GLY A 47 -8.40 13.33 0.87
N ILE A 48 -7.57 13.88 1.75
CA ILE A 48 -7.97 14.88 2.75
C ILE A 48 -8.54 16.13 2.07
N THR A 49 -7.88 16.65 1.03
CA THR A 49 -8.37 17.80 0.26
C THR A 49 -9.74 17.52 -0.34
N LEU A 50 -9.99 16.32 -0.87
CA LEU A 50 -11.31 15.92 -1.38
C LEU A 50 -12.37 15.88 -0.27
N LEU A 51 -12.05 15.45 0.95
CA LEU A 51 -13.01 15.53 2.07
C LEU A 51 -13.38 16.97 2.39
N ILE A 52 -12.37 17.86 2.47
CA ILE A 52 -12.57 19.27 2.81
C ILE A 52 -13.43 19.96 1.76
N ILE A 53 -13.14 19.74 0.47
CA ILE A 53 -13.92 20.34 -0.63
C ILE A 53 -15.36 19.83 -0.66
N ASN A 54 -15.62 18.60 -0.19
CA ASN A 54 -16.97 18.01 -0.18
C ASN A 54 -17.71 18.19 1.16
N ASP A 55 -17.28 19.11 2.04
CA ASP A 55 -17.89 19.32 3.37
C ASP A 55 -18.00 18.03 4.20
N PHE A 56 -17.05 17.10 4.02
CA PHE A 56 -17.08 15.76 4.63
C PHE A 56 -18.30 14.91 4.26
N LYS A 57 -19.10 15.32 3.26
CA LYS A 57 -20.21 14.55 2.70
C LYS A 57 -19.68 13.52 1.71
N VAL A 58 -19.28 12.37 2.23
CA VAL A 58 -18.69 11.30 1.43
C VAL A 58 -19.62 10.08 1.37
N GLN A 59 -19.61 9.42 0.21
CA GLN A 59 -20.42 8.22 0.00
C GLN A 59 -19.81 7.00 0.70
N PRO A 60 -20.60 5.95 1.00
CA PRO A 60 -20.12 4.74 1.69
C PRO A 60 -18.86 4.11 1.08
N TRP A 61 -18.74 4.11 -0.26
CA TRP A 61 -17.55 3.58 -0.94
C TRP A 61 -16.26 4.32 -0.60
N PHE A 62 -16.34 5.57 -0.14
CA PHE A 62 -15.17 6.36 0.22
C PHE A 62 -14.57 5.85 1.53
N TYR A 63 -15.42 5.55 2.52
CA TYR A 63 -14.98 4.92 3.77
C TYR A 63 -14.33 3.56 3.51
N ALA A 64 -14.89 2.78 2.58
CA ALA A 64 -14.27 1.51 2.18
C ALA A 64 -12.88 1.71 1.54
N LYS A 65 -12.67 2.74 0.71
CA LYS A 65 -11.33 3.09 0.20
C LYS A 65 -10.36 3.42 1.33
N VAL A 66 -10.79 4.19 2.33
CA VAL A 66 -9.96 4.55 3.49
C VAL A 66 -9.57 3.30 4.28
N MET A 67 -10.52 2.39 4.55
CA MET A 67 -10.22 1.14 5.26
C MET A 67 -9.25 0.25 4.49
N LEU A 68 -9.45 0.07 3.18
CA LEU A 68 -8.51 -0.70 2.35
C LEU A 68 -7.13 -0.06 2.31
N PHE A 69 -7.05 1.27 2.33
CA PHE A 69 -5.78 1.99 2.40
C PHE A 69 -5.06 1.78 3.74
N ILE A 70 -5.78 1.75 4.86
CA ILE A 70 -5.22 1.41 6.17
C ILE A 70 -4.71 -0.03 6.19
N VAL A 71 -5.48 -0.99 5.64
CA VAL A 71 -5.04 -2.39 5.53
C VAL A 71 -3.75 -2.50 4.70
N PHE A 72 -3.68 -1.80 3.57
CA PHE A 72 -2.46 -1.72 2.75
C PHE A 72 -1.28 -1.17 3.54
N LEU A 73 -1.48 -0.11 4.34
CA LEU A 73 -0.43 0.46 5.16
C LEU A 73 0.08 -0.52 6.23
N SER A 74 -0.84 -1.14 6.96
CA SER A 74 -0.50 -2.13 7.98
C SER A 74 0.24 -3.33 7.40
N SER A 75 -0.16 -3.80 6.21
CA SER A 75 0.49 -4.92 5.54
C SER A 75 1.91 -4.59 5.10
N GLN A 76 2.15 -3.38 4.56
CA GLN A 76 3.47 -2.90 4.18
C GLN A 76 4.39 -2.73 5.39
N ILE A 77 3.88 -2.20 6.51
CA ILE A 77 4.65 -2.10 7.76
C ILE A 77 5.09 -3.49 8.21
N LYS A 78 4.18 -4.47 8.19
CA LYS A 78 4.46 -5.85 8.61
C LYS A 78 5.42 -6.59 7.67
N ALA A 79 5.31 -6.36 6.37
CA ALA A 79 6.17 -6.97 5.35
C ALA A 79 7.63 -6.49 5.42
N TYR A 80 7.86 -5.24 5.82
CA TYR A 80 9.20 -4.61 5.85
C TYR A 80 9.71 -4.29 7.25
N LYS A 81 9.03 -4.77 8.31
CA LYS A 81 9.47 -4.62 9.70
C LYS A 81 10.90 -5.17 9.84
N LYS A 82 11.82 -4.34 10.36
CA LYS A 82 13.18 -4.76 10.72
C LYS A 82 13.10 -5.54 12.03
N ASP A 83 12.72 -6.81 11.93
CA ASP A 83 12.58 -7.71 13.07
C ASP A 83 12.99 -9.11 12.61
N ASP A 84 14.07 -9.62 13.21
CA ASP A 84 14.69 -10.89 12.82
C ASP A 84 13.87 -12.10 13.30
N SER A 85 12.87 -11.89 14.15
CA SER A 85 11.90 -12.92 14.55
C SER A 85 10.82 -13.20 13.49
N VAL A 86 10.69 -12.34 12.48
CA VAL A 86 9.63 -12.45 11.47
C VAL A 86 10.09 -13.34 10.31
N LEU A 87 9.53 -14.54 10.24
CA LEU A 87 9.73 -15.51 9.16
C LEU A 87 9.48 -14.91 7.78
N LEU A 88 10.27 -15.33 6.79
CA LEU A 88 10.17 -14.87 5.41
C LEU A 88 8.79 -15.15 4.78
N VAL A 89 8.16 -16.26 5.17
CA VAL A 89 6.79 -16.62 4.77
C VAL A 89 5.77 -15.60 5.29
N GLN A 90 5.93 -15.13 6.53
CA GLN A 90 5.04 -14.13 7.12
C GLN A 90 5.21 -12.76 6.44
N ARG A 91 6.44 -12.40 6.03
CA ARG A 91 6.71 -11.18 5.23
C ARG A 91 6.04 -11.26 3.86
N ARG A 92 6.13 -12.40 3.17
CA ARG A 92 5.46 -12.66 1.89
C ARG A 92 3.93 -12.64 2.04
N ALA A 93 3.38 -13.19 3.11
CA ALA A 93 1.95 -13.09 3.40
C ALA A 93 1.50 -11.64 3.57
N GLY A 94 2.27 -10.81 4.28
CA GLY A 94 2.02 -9.36 4.38
C GLY A 94 2.01 -8.66 3.01
N MET A 95 2.90 -9.06 2.10
CA MET A 95 2.89 -8.56 0.72
C MET A 95 1.66 -8.98 -0.07
N VAL A 96 1.22 -10.25 0.06
CA VAL A 96 0.01 -10.74 -0.63
C VAL A 96 -1.22 -9.99 -0.13
N ILE A 97 -1.35 -9.77 1.18
CA ILE A 97 -2.46 -8.98 1.76
C ILE A 97 -2.44 -7.54 1.20
N GLY A 98 -1.25 -6.95 1.08
CA GLY A 98 -1.10 -5.62 0.46
C GLY A 98 -1.53 -5.61 -1.01
N ALA A 99 -1.19 -6.64 -1.78
CA ALA A 99 -1.61 -6.77 -3.18
C ALA A 99 -3.13 -6.85 -3.31
N VAL A 100 -3.78 -7.69 -2.48
CA VAL A 100 -5.25 -7.83 -2.46
C VAL A 100 -5.92 -6.51 -2.10
N ALA A 101 -5.42 -5.81 -1.06
CA ALA A 101 -5.96 -4.51 -0.65
C ALA A 101 -5.83 -3.45 -1.76
N LEU A 102 -4.71 -3.47 -2.48
CA LEU A 102 -4.46 -2.55 -3.59
C LEU A 102 -5.42 -2.83 -4.76
N ILE A 103 -5.61 -4.10 -5.15
CA ILE A 103 -6.55 -4.50 -6.20
C ILE A 103 -7.98 -4.10 -5.81
N ALA A 104 -8.40 -4.42 -4.58
CA ALA A 104 -9.72 -4.03 -4.09
C ALA A 104 -9.94 -2.51 -4.11
N THR A 105 -8.90 -1.73 -3.77
CA THR A 105 -8.95 -0.26 -3.83
C THR A 105 -9.14 0.22 -5.28
N LEU A 106 -8.43 -0.37 -6.25
CA LEU A 106 -8.59 -0.05 -7.67
C LEU A 106 -9.99 -0.39 -8.18
N SER A 107 -10.51 -1.57 -7.84
CA SER A 107 -11.88 -1.97 -8.18
C SER A 107 -12.90 -0.98 -7.63
N LEU A 108 -12.74 -0.52 -6.39
CA LEU A 108 -13.61 0.51 -5.80
C LEU A 108 -13.50 1.88 -6.48
N VAL A 109 -12.33 2.21 -7.04
CA VAL A 109 -12.15 3.44 -7.82
C VAL A 109 -12.86 3.35 -9.17
N MET A 110 -12.85 2.19 -9.81
CA MET A 110 -13.48 1.97 -11.11
C MET A 110 -15.00 1.81 -11.03
N ILE A 111 -15.50 1.02 -10.07
CA ILE A 111 -16.91 0.63 -10.02
C ILE A 111 -17.79 1.72 -9.40
N LYS A 112 -17.29 2.47 -8.40
CA LYS A 112 -18.06 3.50 -7.64
C LYS A 112 -19.50 3.05 -7.33
N PRO A 113 -19.69 2.00 -6.50
CA PRO A 113 -20.97 1.33 -6.38
C PRO A 113 -22.06 2.25 -5.81
N VAL A 114 -23.07 2.61 -6.61
CA VAL A 114 -24.18 3.44 -6.14
C VAL A 114 -25.08 2.59 -5.25
N PHE A 115 -25.02 2.82 -3.94
CA PHE A 115 -25.94 2.21 -2.99
C PHE A 115 -27.24 3.03 -3.06
N SER A 116 -28.20 2.51 -3.81
CA SER A 116 -29.59 3.02 -3.84
C SER A 116 -30.35 2.59 -2.60
#